data_AF-A0A850MHJ7-F1
#
_entry.id   AF-A0A850MHJ7-F1
#
_cell.length_a   1.000
_cell.length_b   1.000
_cell.length_c   1.000
_cell.angle_alpha   90.00
_cell.angle_beta   90.00
_cell.angle_gamma   90.00
#
_symmetry.space_group_name_H-M   'P 1'
#
loop_
_entity.id
_entity.type
_entity.pdbx_description
1 polymer ?
#
loop_
_entity_poly.entity_id
_entity_poly.type
_entity_poly.pdbx_seq_one_letter_code
_entity_poly.pdbx_strand_id
1 'polypeptide(L)'
;MESKKKIISALGIAGIIITSMILVVVLLPRPAGPINLWTWVSGNYSANQLGSYGQQGVPAATNVPGARAYSVSWTDTAGNLWLFGGDGYDNASVGLLNDLWKYSP
;
A
#
# COMPACT_ATOMS: atom_id res chain seq x y z
N MET A 1 -26.61 -71.94 5.99
CA MET A 1 -25.79 -71.76 4.77
C MET A 1 -26.68 -71.14 3.72
N GLU A 2 -26.43 -69.88 3.37
CA GLU A 2 -26.29 -69.43 1.98
C GLU A 2 -25.75 -68.00 2.05
N SER A 3 -24.60 -67.79 1.41
CA SER A 3 -23.90 -66.52 1.26
C SER A 3 -24.35 -65.88 -0.04
N LYS A 4 -24.47 -64.55 -0.07
CA LYS A 4 -24.14 -63.76 -1.27
C LYS A 4 -23.95 -62.27 -0.93
N LYS A 5 -22.68 -61.87 -0.85
CA LYS A 5 -22.20 -60.48 -1.00
C LYS A 5 -22.49 -60.01 -2.43
N LYS A 6 -22.93 -58.76 -2.61
CA LYS A 6 -22.70 -58.00 -3.85
C LYS A 6 -22.51 -56.51 -3.54
N ILE A 7 -21.70 -55.89 -4.40
CA ILE A 7 -20.84 -54.74 -4.20
C ILE A 7 -21.50 -53.44 -4.68
N ILE A 8 -20.97 -52.33 -4.17
CA ILE A 8 -21.27 -50.89 -4.29
C ILE A 8 -21.31 -50.34 -5.73
N SER A 9 -22.21 -49.38 -5.99
CA SER A 9 -22.00 -48.19 -6.86
C SER A 9 -23.18 -47.21 -6.63
N ALA A 10 -22.99 -46.10 -5.91
CA ALA A 10 -22.56 -44.78 -6.39
C ALA A 10 -23.73 -43.86 -6.82
N LEU A 11 -23.99 -42.89 -5.93
CA LEU A 11 -24.41 -41.50 -6.12
C LEU A 11 -25.86 -41.18 -6.55
N GLY A 12 -26.57 -40.57 -5.60
CA GLY A 12 -27.73 -39.73 -5.88
C GLY A 12 -28.61 -39.47 -4.67
N ILE A 13 -28.13 -38.79 -3.62
CA ILE A 13 -29.03 -38.22 -2.60
C ILE A 13 -28.56 -36.80 -2.25
N ALA A 14 -29.35 -35.83 -2.71
CA ALA A 14 -29.38 -34.48 -2.17
C ALA A 14 -29.93 -34.54 -0.74
N GLY A 15 -29.22 -33.98 0.23
CA GLY A 15 -29.68 -33.93 1.62
C GLY A 15 -28.58 -33.48 2.58
N ILE A 16 -28.57 -32.19 2.87
CA ILE A 16 -27.65 -31.50 3.79
C ILE A 16 -27.84 -32.01 5.22
N ILE A 17 -26.77 -32.49 5.89
CA ILE A 17 -26.69 -32.60 7.35
C ILE A 17 -25.32 -32.06 7.81
N ILE A 18 -25.39 -31.15 8.79
CA ILE A 18 -24.32 -30.33 9.36
C ILE A 18 -23.46 -31.16 10.30
N THR A 19 -22.14 -31.25 10.06
CA THR A 19 -21.14 -31.69 11.07
C THR A 19 -19.76 -31.10 10.76
N SER A 20 -19.19 -30.39 11.74
CA SER A 20 -17.77 -30.05 11.95
C SER A 20 -16.88 -29.75 10.73
N MET A 21 -16.71 -28.46 10.39
CA MET A 21 -15.60 -28.01 9.54
C MET A 21 -14.34 -27.78 10.39
N ILE A 22 -13.49 -28.80 10.48
CA ILE A 22 -12.04 -28.59 10.57
C ILE A 22 -11.38 -29.15 9.30
N LEU A 23 -10.67 -28.25 8.63
CA LEU A 23 -9.51 -28.43 7.75
C LEU A 23 -9.72 -28.93 6.30
N VAL A 24 -9.72 -27.99 5.35
CA VAL A 24 -8.85 -28.00 4.16
C VAL A 24 -8.55 -26.54 3.73
N VAL A 25 -7.54 -25.89 4.33
CA VAL A 25 -6.82 -24.76 3.69
C VAL A 25 -5.32 -24.98 3.88
N VAL A 26 -4.84 -26.06 3.30
CA VAL A 26 -3.44 -26.23 2.88
C VAL A 26 -3.54 -26.64 1.42
N LEU A 27 -2.81 -25.96 0.52
CA LEU A 27 -2.72 -26.14 -0.94
C LEU A 27 -3.51 -25.20 -1.87
N LEU A 28 -3.76 -23.94 -1.49
CA LEU A 28 -3.65 -22.89 -2.51
C LEU A 28 -2.27 -22.27 -2.33
N PRO A 29 -1.36 -22.30 -3.32
CA PRO A 29 -0.18 -21.45 -3.27
C PRO A 29 -0.70 -20.04 -3.06
N ARG A 30 -0.35 -19.42 -1.92
CA ARG A 30 -0.51 -17.98 -1.75
C ARG A 30 0.08 -17.39 -3.04
N PRO A 31 -0.65 -16.61 -3.84
CA PRO A 31 0.00 -15.88 -4.90
C PRO A 31 1.00 -14.98 -4.18
N ALA A 32 2.26 -15.41 -4.14
CA ALA A 32 3.39 -14.53 -3.94
C ALA A 32 3.51 -13.72 -5.22
N GLY A 33 2.48 -12.91 -5.49
CA GLY A 33 2.68 -11.69 -6.24
C GLY A 33 3.79 -10.92 -5.51
N PRO A 34 4.61 -10.15 -6.24
CA PRO A 34 5.66 -9.37 -5.64
C PRO A 34 5.08 -8.63 -4.43
N ILE A 35 5.72 -8.81 -3.26
CA ILE A 35 5.39 -8.04 -2.06
C ILE A 35 5.77 -6.59 -2.35
N ASN A 36 4.92 -5.90 -3.09
CA ASN A 36 5.06 -4.48 -3.32
C ASN A 36 4.60 -3.77 -2.05
N LEU A 37 5.50 -3.74 -1.06
CA LEU A 37 5.31 -3.10 0.23
C LEU A 37 5.22 -1.56 0.12
N TRP A 38 5.45 -1.02 -1.08
CA TRP A 38 5.43 0.40 -1.36
C TRP A 38 4.53 0.71 -2.54
N THR A 39 3.58 1.61 -2.31
CA THR A 39 2.77 2.19 -3.37
C THR A 39 3.25 3.61 -3.61
N TRP A 40 3.53 3.96 -4.86
CA TRP A 40 3.81 5.34 -5.23
C TRP A 40 2.52 6.15 -5.08
N VAL A 41 2.56 7.21 -4.26
CA VAL A 41 1.37 8.01 -3.93
C VAL A 41 1.28 9.25 -4.80
N SER A 42 2.36 10.02 -4.91
CA SER A 42 2.42 11.27 -5.69
C SER A 42 3.86 11.72 -5.90
N GLY A 43 4.04 12.76 -6.74
CA GLY A 43 5.33 13.38 -6.98
C GLY A 43 6.05 12.90 -8.25
N ASN A 44 7.27 13.39 -8.43
CA ASN A 44 8.13 13.04 -9.57
C ASN A 44 9.02 11.83 -9.23
N TYR A 45 9.17 10.91 -10.18
CA TYR A 45 10.02 9.70 -10.04
C TYR A 45 11.47 9.92 -10.51
N SER A 46 11.78 11.09 -11.08
CA SER A 46 13.12 11.46 -11.53
C SER A 46 13.93 12.07 -10.38
N ALA A 47 15.25 11.85 -10.38
CA ALA A 47 16.14 12.48 -9.42
C ALA A 47 16.28 13.99 -9.67
N ASN A 48 16.71 14.72 -8.64
CA ASN A 48 17.14 16.13 -8.73
C ASN A 48 16.09 17.09 -9.31
N GLN A 49 14.81 16.85 -9.02
CA GLN A 49 13.71 17.66 -9.54
C GLN A 49 13.44 18.86 -8.64
N LEU A 50 13.25 20.02 -9.27
CA LEU A 50 12.79 21.24 -8.59
C LEU A 50 11.38 21.03 -8.01
N GLY A 51 11.12 21.69 -6.89
CA GLY A 51 9.80 21.77 -6.30
C GLY A 51 8.84 22.61 -7.15
N SER A 52 7.56 22.28 -7.08
CA SER A 52 6.47 23.08 -7.65
C SER A 52 5.67 23.65 -6.49
N TYR A 53 5.79 24.96 -6.28
CA TYR A 53 5.13 25.65 -5.17
C TYR A 53 3.99 26.50 -5.73
N GLY A 54 2.77 26.21 -5.27
CA GLY A 54 1.60 27.05 -5.53
C GLY A 54 1.52 28.21 -4.53
N GLN A 55 0.30 28.71 -4.32
CA GLN A 55 0.06 29.72 -3.30
C GLN A 55 0.20 29.12 -1.89
N GLN A 56 0.97 29.77 -1.02
CA GLN A 56 1.16 29.34 0.36
C GLN A 56 -0.18 29.18 1.10
N GLY A 57 -0.36 28.05 1.79
CA GLY A 57 -1.59 27.73 2.51
C GLY A 57 -2.73 27.21 1.63
N VAL A 58 -2.58 27.19 0.30
CA VAL A 58 -3.57 26.65 -0.64
C VAL A 58 -3.10 25.28 -1.14
N PRO A 59 -3.79 24.18 -0.78
CA PRO A 59 -3.44 22.85 -1.27
C PRO A 59 -3.75 22.71 -2.76
N ALA A 60 -2.84 22.08 -3.51
CA ALA A 60 -3.08 21.68 -4.89
C ALA A 60 -2.28 20.41 -5.20
N ALA A 61 -2.84 19.51 -6.03
CA ALA A 61 -2.19 18.25 -6.42
C ALA A 61 -0.89 18.45 -7.22
N THR A 62 -0.72 19.64 -7.82
CA THR A 62 0.49 20.04 -8.55
C THR A 62 1.56 20.62 -7.63
N ASN A 63 1.25 20.87 -6.36
CA ASN A 63 2.25 21.31 -5.41
C ASN A 63 3.04 20.06 -5.00
N VAL A 64 4.36 20.08 -5.21
CA VAL A 64 5.27 19.01 -4.78
C VAL A 64 6.56 19.59 -4.21
N PRO A 65 7.10 19.05 -3.11
CA PRO A 65 8.43 19.42 -2.65
C PRO A 65 9.48 18.99 -3.68
N GLY A 66 10.54 19.77 -3.82
CA GLY A 66 11.68 19.34 -4.61
C GLY A 66 12.46 18.22 -3.94
N ALA A 67 13.29 17.53 -4.73
CA ALA A 67 14.16 16.47 -4.25
C ALA A 67 15.04 16.99 -3.10
N ARG A 68 15.13 16.25 -2.00
CA ARG A 68 15.89 16.69 -0.81
C ARG A 68 16.35 15.53 0.06
N ALA A 69 17.39 15.79 0.84
CA ALA A 69 17.92 14.89 1.86
C ALA A 69 17.97 15.60 3.23
N TYR A 70 18.18 14.83 4.29
CA TYR A 70 18.36 15.32 5.67
C TYR A 70 17.20 16.15 6.23
N SER A 71 16.01 16.01 5.65
CA SER A 71 14.78 16.63 6.13
C SER A 71 14.22 15.90 7.36
N VAL A 72 13.44 16.61 8.16
CA VAL A 72 12.69 16.04 9.29
C VAL A 72 11.25 15.81 8.85
N SER A 73 10.65 14.69 9.22
CA SER A 73 9.24 14.40 8.95
C SER A 73 8.51 13.83 10.16
N TRP A 74 7.21 14.08 10.25
CA TRP A 74 6.33 13.56 11.30
C TRP A 74 4.89 13.46 10.79
N THR A 75 4.05 12.72 11.50
CA THR A 75 2.61 12.65 11.25
C THR A 75 1.84 13.35 12.37
N ASP A 76 0.77 14.04 12.03
CA ASP A 76 -0.16 14.59 13.02
C ASP A 76 -1.30 13.61 13.36
N THR A 77 -2.15 13.98 14.32
CA THR A 77 -3.30 13.16 14.76
C THR A 77 -4.38 13.00 13.70
N ALA A 78 -4.35 13.82 12.64
CA ALA A 78 -5.26 13.72 11.50
C ALA A 78 -4.66 12.87 10.36
N GLY A 79 -3.46 12.33 10.52
CA GLY A 79 -2.78 11.51 9.53
C GLY A 79 -2.09 12.31 8.42
N ASN A 80 -1.96 13.63 8.55
CA ASN A 80 -1.16 14.41 7.60
C ASN A 80 0.32 14.15 7.82
N LEU A 81 1.06 13.98 6.74
CA LEU A 81 2.51 13.93 6.76
C LEU A 81 3.05 15.35 6.68
N TRP A 82 3.92 15.71 7.62
CA TRP A 82 4.65 16.96 7.65
C TRP A 82 6.11 16.73 7.32
N LEU A 83 6.71 17.69 6.62
CA LEU A 83 8.09 17.68 6.16
C LEU A 83 8.69 19.07 6.39
N PHE A 84 9.84 19.14 7.04
CA PHE A 84 10.52 20.40 7.33
C PHE A 84 11.98 20.37 6.91
N GLY A 85 12.37 21.41 6.18
CA GLY A 85 13.75 21.71 5.79
C GLY A 85 14.43 20.62 4.96
N GLY A 86 15.74 20.48 5.16
CA GLY A 86 16.62 19.56 4.43
C GLY A 86 17.64 20.31 3.56
N ASP A 87 18.44 19.56 2.81
CA ASP A 87 19.33 20.07 1.75
C ASP A 87 18.84 19.52 0.41
N GLY A 88 18.59 20.39 -0.56
CA GLY A 88 18.06 19.97 -1.85
C GLY A 88 17.52 21.11 -2.70
N TYR A 89 16.54 20.76 -3.51
CA TYR A 89 16.01 21.60 -4.58
C TYR A 89 14.74 22.31 -4.08
N ASP A 90 14.72 23.64 -4.14
CA ASP A 90 13.47 24.41 -4.06
C ASP A 90 12.85 24.57 -5.47
N ASN A 91 12.11 25.64 -5.74
CA ASN A 91 11.54 25.90 -7.06
C ASN A 91 12.49 26.61 -8.06
N ALA A 92 13.67 27.08 -7.63
CA ALA A 92 14.59 27.89 -8.43
C ALA A 92 16.09 27.68 -8.12
N SER A 93 16.44 27.00 -7.03
CA SER A 93 17.77 26.95 -6.44
C SER A 93 18.01 25.63 -5.67
N VAL A 94 19.27 25.40 -5.29
CA VAL A 94 19.72 24.23 -4.53
C VAL A 94 20.43 24.70 -3.27
N GLY A 95 20.10 24.11 -2.12
CA GLY A 95 20.79 24.35 -0.86
C GLY A 95 19.94 24.00 0.37
N LEU A 96 20.27 24.64 1.49
CA LEU A 96 19.56 24.45 2.75
C LEU A 96 18.16 25.06 2.69
N LEU A 97 17.17 24.24 2.99
CA LEU A 97 15.76 24.58 2.92
C LEU A 97 15.20 24.85 4.33
N ASN A 98 14.29 25.80 4.42
CA ASN A 98 13.58 26.18 5.65
C ASN A 98 12.05 26.20 5.46
N ASP A 99 11.57 25.53 4.42
CA ASP A 99 10.14 25.41 4.11
C ASP A 99 9.47 24.32 4.96
N LEU A 100 8.19 24.53 5.23
CA LEU A 100 7.31 23.57 5.89
C LEU A 100 6.29 23.05 4.88
N TRP A 101 6.24 21.73 4.76
CA TRP A 101 5.42 21.00 3.80
C TRP A 101 4.41 20.10 4.52
N LYS A 102 3.20 20.00 3.96
CA LYS A 102 2.14 19.11 4.45
C LYS A 102 1.54 18.31 3.30
N TYR A 103 1.50 17.00 3.43
CA TYR A 103 0.75 16.09 2.58
C TYR A 103 -0.47 15.57 3.35
N SER A 104 -1.65 15.79 2.78
CA SER A 104 -2.93 15.28 3.28
C SER A 104 -3.34 14.09 2.39
N PRO A 105 -3.45 12.86 2.94
CA PRO A 105 -3.84 11.67 2.19
C PRO A 105 -5.23 11.74 1.55
#